data_AF-A0A7V8XEL4-F1
#
_entry.id   AF-A0A7V8XEL4-F1
#
_cell.length_a   1.000
_cell.length_b   1.000
_cell.length_c   1.000
_cell.angle_alpha   90.00
_cell.angle_beta   90.00
_cell.angle_gamma   90.00
#
_symmetry.space_group_name_H-M   'P 1'
#
loop_
_entity.id
_entity.type
_entity.pdbx_description
1 polymer ?
#
loop_
_entity_poly.entity_id
_entity_poly.type
_entity_poly.pdbx_seq_one_letter_code
_entity_poly.pdbx_strand_id
1 'polypeptide(L)' 'MLQRQSALFLPTLRDDPADAEAVSHRLLVRAGLIRQVGAGLWTYLPAGWRVHENVVQIVREEMDAIGGQEMSMPVLT' A
#
# COMPACT_ATOMS: atom_id res chain seq x y z
N MET A 1 -0.34 -11.87 13.61
CA MET A 1 -1.46 -11.64 14.55
C MET A 1 -2.74 -11.48 13.72
N LEU A 2 -3.70 -12.41 13.83
CA LEU A 2 -4.99 -12.32 13.15
C LEU A 2 -5.84 -11.25 13.83
N GLN A 3 -6.16 -10.17 13.12
CA GLN A 3 -7.04 -9.11 13.60
C GLN A 3 -8.48 -9.41 13.18
N ARG A 4 -9.45 -9.26 14.08
CA ARG A 4 -10.87 -9.37 13.73
C ARG A 4 -11.24 -8.19 12.83
N GLN A 5 -12.05 -8.42 11.80
CA GLN A 5 -12.47 -7.35 10.89
C GLN A 5 -13.13 -6.17 11.62
N SER A 6 -13.87 -6.44 12.70
CA SER A 6 -14.50 -5.40 13.54
C SER A 6 -13.50 -4.41 14.17
N ALA A 7 -12.21 -4.75 14.24
CA ALA A 7 -11.14 -3.90 14.77
C ALA A 7 -10.23 -3.32 13.68
N LEU A 8 -10.47 -3.65 12.40
CA LEU A 8 -9.67 -3.14 11.29
C LEU A 8 -10.21 -1.80 10.81
N PHE A 9 -9.31 -0.84 10.58
CA PHE A 9 -9.62 0.30 9.73
C PHE A 9 -9.55 -0.13 8.26
N LEU A 10 -10.71 -0.48 7.70
CA LEU A 10 -10.84 -0.97 6.32
C LEU A 10 -12.07 -0.31 5.65
N PRO A 11 -11.95 0.94 5.16
CA PRO A 11 -13.07 1.71 4.63
C PRO A 11 -13.38 1.31 3.18
N THR A 12 -14.03 0.16 2.99
CA THR A 12 -14.41 -0.31 1.65
C THR A 12 -15.48 0.56 1.01
N LEU A 13 -15.46 0.70 -0.32
CA LEU A 13 -16.46 1.43 -1.10
C LEU A 13 -17.34 0.48 -1.92
N ARG A 14 -18.64 0.79 -1.98
CA ARG A 14 -19.61 0.06 -2.82
C ARG A 14 -19.34 0.30 -4.30
N ASP A 15 -19.23 1.56 -4.67
CA ASP A 15 -19.15 2.02 -6.07
C ASP A 15 -17.71 2.36 -6.47
N ASP A 16 -17.46 2.41 -7.77
CA ASP A 16 -16.17 2.85 -8.31
C ASP A 16 -15.94 4.34 -8.02
N PRO A 17 -14.73 4.74 -7.55
CA PRO A 17 -14.39 6.15 -7.41
C PRO A 17 -14.36 6.83 -8.79
N ALA A 18 -14.94 8.03 -8.87
CA ALA A 18 -15.20 8.72 -10.15
C ALA A 18 -13.93 9.14 -10.90
N ASP A 19 -12.81 9.28 -10.19
CA ASP A 19 -11.52 9.78 -10.66
C ASP A 19 -10.50 8.65 -10.97
N ALA A 20 -10.90 7.38 -10.84
CA ALA A 20 -10.03 6.25 -11.09
C ALA A 20 -10.28 5.58 -12.44
N GLU A 21 -9.41 5.81 -13.42
CA GLU A 21 -9.51 5.17 -14.74
C GLU A 21 -8.99 3.73 -14.72
N ALA A 22 -7.78 3.51 -14.16
CA ALA A 22 -7.16 2.19 -14.14
C ALA A 22 -7.91 1.20 -13.22
N VAL A 23 -8.07 -0.05 -13.67
CA VAL A 23 -8.76 -1.10 -12.91
C VAL A 23 -8.08 -1.35 -11.56
N SER A 24 -6.74 -1.39 -11.54
CA SER A 24 -5.97 -1.54 -10.30
C SER A 24 -6.24 -0.41 -9.33
N HIS A 25 -6.25 0.84 -9.79
CA HIS A 25 -6.54 2.01 -8.97
C HIS A 25 -7.96 1.92 -8.37
N ARG A 26 -8.98 1.63 -9.19
CA ARG A 26 -10.36 1.42 -8.71
C ARG A 26 -10.43 0.37 -7.60
N LEU A 27 -9.80 -0.79 -7.81
CA LEU A 27 -9.81 -1.89 -6.84
C LEU A 27 -9.09 -1.52 -5.54
N LEU A 28 -7.93 -0.86 -5.61
CA LEU A 28 -7.16 -0.47 -4.42
C LEU A 28 -7.93 0.51 -3.54
N VAL A 29 -8.63 1.47 -4.15
CA VAL A 29 -9.47 2.43 -3.40
C VAL A 29 -10.71 1.73 -2.84
N ARG A 30 -11.43 0.95 -3.65
CA ARG A 30 -12.64 0.24 -3.20
C ARG A 30 -12.39 -0.76 -2.10
N ALA A 31 -11.25 -1.44 -2.11
CA ALA A 31 -10.87 -2.38 -1.07
C ALA A 31 -10.38 -1.67 0.22
N GLY A 32 -10.29 -0.33 0.24
CA GLY A 32 -9.77 0.41 1.38
C GLY A 32 -8.28 0.19 1.62
N LEU A 33 -7.49 0.05 0.53
CA LEU A 33 -6.04 -0.18 0.59
C LEU A 33 -5.23 1.10 0.46
N ILE A 34 -5.73 2.09 -0.29
CA ILE A 34 -5.08 3.39 -0.48
C ILE A 34 -6.08 4.54 -0.38
N ARG A 35 -5.58 5.76 -0.16
CA ARG A 35 -6.35 7.00 -0.24
C ARG A 35 -5.54 8.11 -0.90
N GLN A 36 -6.17 8.87 -1.81
CA GLN A 36 -5.53 10.03 -2.41
C GLN A 36 -5.51 11.20 -1.43
N VAL A 37 -4.38 11.89 -1.34
CA VAL A 37 -4.21 13.12 -0.54
C VAL A 37 -3.78 14.32 -1.38
N GLY A 38 -3.38 14.10 -2.63
CA GLY A 38 -3.05 15.12 -3.62
C GLY A 38 -2.85 14.51 -5.01
N ALA A 39 -2.65 15.33 -6.04
CA ALA A 39 -2.39 14.84 -7.39
C ALA A 39 -1.09 14.01 -7.43
N GLY A 40 -1.20 12.69 -7.62
CA GLY A 40 -0.07 11.77 -7.55
C GLY A 40 0.40 11.40 -6.13
N LEU A 41 -0.26 11.90 -5.07
CA LEU A 41 0.07 11.58 -3.68
C LEU A 41 -0.97 10.66 -3.06
N TRP A 42 -0.48 9.54 -2.53
CA TRP A 42 -1.29 8.47 -1.96
C TRP A 42 -0.81 8.09 -0.57
N THR A 43 -1.75 7.70 0.28
CA THR A 43 -1.47 7.09 1.58
C THR A 43 -1.88 5.62 1.53
N TYR A 44 -0.99 4.73 1.97
CA TYR A 44 -1.35 3.34 2.25
C TYR A 44 -2.20 3.26 3.51
N LEU A 45 -3.36 2.63 3.41
CA LEU A 45 -4.19 2.28 4.56
C LEU A 45 -3.67 0.99 5.20
N PRO A 46 -4.09 0.60 6.43
CA PRO A 46 -3.46 -0.49 7.17
C PRO A 46 -3.41 -1.84 6.44
N ALA A 47 -4.38 -2.15 5.59
CA ALA A 47 -4.34 -3.36 4.77
C ALA A 47 -3.37 -3.21 3.57
N GLY A 48 -3.35 -2.04 2.90
CA GLY A 48 -2.40 -1.75 1.84
C GLY A 48 -0.95 -1.73 2.34
N TRP A 49 -0.72 -1.19 3.54
CA TRP A 49 0.61 -1.17 4.17
C TRP A 49 1.15 -2.58 4.41
N ARG A 50 0.31 -3.52 4.85
CA ARG A 50 0.74 -4.93 5.02
C ARG A 50 1.19 -5.56 3.70
N VAL A 51 0.48 -5.28 2.61
CA VAL A 51 0.86 -5.77 1.28
C VAL A 51 2.16 -5.11 0.82
N HIS A 52 2.31 -3.79 1.04
CA HIS A 52 3.54 -3.07 0.76
C HIS A 52 4.75 -3.69 1.48
N GLU A 53 4.63 -3.93 2.79
CA GLU A 53 5.69 -4.57 3.59
C GLU A 53 6.04 -5.97 3.07
N ASN A 54 5.06 -6.78 2.65
CA ASN A 54 5.33 -8.09 2.07
C ASN A 54 6.14 -7.99 0.77
N VAL A 55 5.83 -7.00 -0.08
CA VAL A 55 6.58 -6.76 -1.32
C VAL A 55 7.99 -6.29 -1.01
N VAL A 56 8.15 -5.35 -0.07
CA VAL A 56 9.46 -4.89 0.40
C VAL A 56 10.29 -6.05 0.94
N GLN A 57 9.68 -6.95 1.70
CA GLN A 57 10.36 -8.11 2.26
C GLN A 57 10.91 -9.04 1.16
N ILE A 58 10.11 -9.34 0.13
CA ILE A 58 10.58 -10.14 -1.01
C ILE A 58 11.75 -9.43 -1.71
N VAL A 59 11.63 -8.13 -1.95
CA VAL A 59 12.72 -7.36 -2.59
C VAL A 59 14.00 -7.42 -1.73
N ARG A 60 13.90 -7.29 -0.40
CA ARG A 60 15.04 -7.41 0.51
C ARG A 60 15.69 -8.80 0.41
N GLU A 61 14.89 -9.86 0.46
CA GLU A 61 15.38 -11.24 0.38
C GLU A 61 16.16 -11.49 -0.92
N GLU A 62 15.65 -11.02 -2.06
CA GLU A 62 16.33 -11.16 -3.35
C GLU A 62 17.60 -10.29 -3.46
N MET A 63 17.58 -9.09 -2.89
CA MET A 63 18.75 -8.20 -2.88
C MET A 63 19.87 -8.73 -1.97
N ASP A 64 19.51 -9.26 -0.80
CA ASP A 64 20.46 -9.88 0.13
C ASP A 64 21.11 -11.12 -0.51
N ALA A 65 20.34 -11.92 -1.26
CA ALA A 65 20.83 -13.10 -1.95
C ALA A 65 21.95 -12.81 -2.97
N ILE A 66 22.01 -11.59 -3.51
CA ILE A 66 23.05 -11.14 -4.44
C ILE A 66 24.11 -10.24 -3.79
N GLY A 67 24.11 -10.12 -2.46
CA GLY A 67 25.07 -9.31 -1.70
C GLY A 67 24.77 -7.81 -1.67
N GLY A 68 23.51 -7.42 -1.89
CA GLY A 68 23.04 -6.05 -1.73
C GLY A 68 23.21 -5.55 -0.28
N GLN A 69 23.37 -4.24 -0.12
CA GLN A 69 23.43 -3.59 1.19
C GLN A 69 22.35 -2.50 1.24
N GLU A 70 21.33 -2.71 2.05
CA GLU A 70 20.26 -1.73 2.23
C GLU A 70 20.72 -0.53 3.08
N MET A 71 20.34 0.68 2.65
CA MET A 71 20.58 1.92 3.40
C MET A 71 19.40 2.87 3.26
N SER A 72 19.17 3.70 4.29
CA SER A 72 18.17 4.78 4.26
C SER A 72 18.86 6.12 4.06
N MET A 73 18.41 6.89 3.09
CA MET A 73 18.87 8.26 2.84
C MET A 73 17.81 9.27 3.30
N PRO A 74 18.21 10.48 3.74
CA PRO A 74 17.25 11.52 4.10
C PRO A 74 16.44 11.94 2.87
N VAL A 75 15.12 12.06 3.04
CA VAL A 75 14.25 12.67 2.03
C VAL A 75 14.14 14.16 2.36
N LEU A 76 14.41 15.01 1.36
CA LEU A 76 14.10 16.44 1.40
C LEU A 76 12.74 16.65 0.76
N THR A 77 11.78 17.14 1.55
CA THR A 77 10.45 17.58 1.11
C THR A 77 10.25 19.03 1.49
#